data_AF-A0A5D2P6C5-F1
#
_entry.id   AF-A0A5D2P6C5-F1
#
_cell.length_a   1.000
_cell.length_b   1.000
_cell.length_c   1.000
_cell.angle_alpha   90.00
_cell.angle_beta   90.00
_cell.angle_gamma   90.00
#
_symmetry.space_group_name_H-M   'P 1'
#
loop_
_entity.id
_entity.type
_entity.pdbx_description
1 polymer ?
#
loop_
_entity_poly.entity_id
_entity_poly.type
_entity_poly.pdbx_seq_one_letter_code
_entity_poly.pdbx_strand_id
1 'polypeptide(L)'
;MGRRLNDPEHSRFASLILLSVALFSCVLVYAVVSTFLNPNVGSQDSSFESLEMVASGDLGERKDECCRGIENLELWGPAVKWGSEFKFNSSVECCQACKTMCSGNDGPCLCDTWVFCGNKEACGSRFGECWLKKQKDPLSPDRQDAGKSIIWTSGLIFGKGEKFHLSIMSITPLQHR
;
A
#
# COMPACT_ATOMS: atom_id res chain seq x y z
N MET A 1 -30.18 -56.61 24.50
CA MET A 1 -29.54 -55.97 23.34
C MET A 1 -28.80 -54.74 23.84
N GLY A 2 -27.47 -54.75 23.77
CA GLY A 2 -26.60 -53.77 24.41
C GLY A 2 -26.72 -52.38 23.78
N ARG A 3 -26.93 -51.36 24.62
CA ARG A 3 -26.75 -49.96 24.23
C ARG A 3 -25.24 -49.69 24.18
N ARG A 4 -24.70 -49.43 22.98
CA ARG A 4 -23.33 -48.91 22.84
C ARG A 4 -23.29 -47.51 23.45
N LEU A 5 -22.58 -47.37 24.56
CA LEU A 5 -22.19 -46.08 25.11
C LEU A 5 -21.19 -45.46 24.13
N ASN A 6 -21.59 -44.39 23.44
CA ASN A 6 -20.63 -43.53 22.75
C ASN A 6 -19.82 -42.83 23.84
N ASP A 7 -18.57 -43.26 23.98
CA ASP A 7 -17.62 -42.72 24.93
C ASP A 7 -17.40 -41.22 24.62
N PRO A 8 -17.59 -40.29 25.57
CA PRO A 8 -17.40 -38.85 25.34
C PRO A 8 -16.01 -38.50 24.79
N GLU A 9 -15.02 -39.35 25.04
CA GLU A 9 -13.67 -39.24 24.49
C GLU A 9 -13.67 -39.42 22.96
N HIS A 10 -14.39 -40.42 22.42
CA HIS A 10 -14.45 -40.68 20.97
C HIS A 10 -15.14 -39.54 20.20
N SER A 11 -16.13 -38.89 20.83
CA SER A 11 -16.81 -37.72 20.26
C SER A 11 -15.93 -36.47 20.22
N ARG A 12 -15.05 -36.30 21.23
CA ARG A 12 -14.07 -35.20 21.26
C ARG A 12 -12.98 -35.40 20.21
N PHE A 13 -12.46 -36.62 20.08
CA PHE A 13 -11.49 -36.95 19.04
C PHE A 13 -12.06 -36.79 17.63
N ALA A 14 -13.29 -37.26 17.38
CA ALA A 14 -13.96 -37.05 16.10
C ALA A 14 -14.14 -35.55 15.78
N SER A 15 -14.49 -34.72 16.78
CA SER A 15 -14.64 -33.27 16.61
C SER A 15 -13.30 -32.59 16.32
N LEU A 16 -12.22 -33.00 16.98
CA LEU A 16 -10.87 -32.48 16.73
C LEU A 16 -10.36 -32.87 15.33
N ILE A 17 -10.68 -34.08 14.86
CA ILE A 17 -10.35 -34.52 13.51
C ILE A 17 -11.13 -33.72 12.45
N LEU A 18 -12.41 -33.45 12.67
CA LEU A 18 -13.19 -32.62 11.74
C LEU A 18 -12.70 -31.17 11.70
N LEU A 19 -12.32 -30.60 12.85
CA LEU A 19 -11.72 -29.29 12.94
C LEU A 19 -10.38 -29.23 12.20
N SER A 20 -9.51 -30.23 12.39
CA SER A 20 -8.21 -30.25 11.71
C SER A 20 -8.39 -30.36 10.20
N VAL A 21 -9.25 -31.26 9.71
CA VAL A 21 -9.56 -31.39 8.27
C VAL A 21 -10.10 -30.09 7.69
N ALA A 22 -11.02 -29.41 8.40
CA ALA A 22 -11.56 -28.13 7.96
C ALA A 22 -10.46 -27.06 7.87
N LEU A 23 -9.61 -26.94 8.90
CA LEU A 23 -8.51 -25.97 8.91
C LEU A 23 -7.51 -26.22 7.78
N PHE A 24 -7.10 -27.48 7.57
CA PHE A 24 -6.21 -27.83 6.46
C PHE A 24 -6.84 -27.49 5.11
N SER A 25 -8.13 -27.77 4.93
CA SER A 25 -8.84 -27.43 3.69
C SER A 25 -8.90 -25.91 3.45
N CYS A 26 -9.16 -25.12 4.49
CA CYS A 26 -9.20 -23.66 4.41
C CYS A 26 -7.83 -23.08 4.06
N VAL A 27 -6.75 -23.61 4.63
CA VAL A 27 -5.38 -23.17 4.34
C VAL A 27 -5.01 -23.46 2.88
N LEU A 28 -5.36 -24.64 2.37
CA LEU A 28 -5.10 -25.00 0.97
C LEU A 28 -5.85 -24.08 0.00
N VAL A 29 -7.14 -23.82 0.24
CA VAL A 29 -7.93 -22.90 -0.59
C VAL A 29 -7.35 -21.49 -0.53
N TYR A 30 -6.99 -21.01 0.65
CA TYR A 30 -6.40 -19.68 0.82
C TYR A 30 -5.06 -19.56 0.08
N ALA A 31 -4.20 -20.58 0.15
CA ALA A 31 -2.93 -20.60 -0.56
C ALA A 31 -3.13 -20.53 -2.08
N VAL A 32 -4.06 -21.34 -2.63
CA VAL A 32 -4.38 -21.36 -4.06
C VAL A 32 -4.98 -20.02 -4.52
N VAL A 33 -5.91 -19.44 -3.77
CA VAL A 33 -6.49 -18.12 -4.12
C VAL A 33 -5.40 -17.03 -4.04
N SER A 34 -4.52 -17.11 -3.05
CA SER A 34 -3.41 -16.15 -2.89
C SER A 34 -2.40 -16.24 -4.03
N THR A 35 -2.12 -17.43 -4.58
CA THR A 35 -1.24 -17.57 -5.75
C THR A 35 -1.89 -17.05 -7.04
N PHE A 36 -3.21 -17.20 -7.20
CA PHE A 36 -3.92 -16.63 -8.35
C PHE A 36 -4.04 -15.10 -8.27
N LEU A 37 -4.24 -14.54 -7.08
CA LEU A 37 -4.35 -13.09 -6.88
C LEU A 37 -2.98 -12.39 -6.81
N ASN A 38 -1.90 -13.12 -6.56
CA ASN A 38 -0.54 -12.59 -6.52
C ASN A 38 0.35 -13.31 -7.56
N PRO A 39 0.36 -12.89 -8.84
CA PRO A 39 1.06 -13.58 -9.93
C PRO A 39 2.59 -13.53 -9.85
N ASN A 40 3.19 -13.09 -8.74
CA ASN A 40 4.63 -12.82 -8.64
C ASN A 40 5.43 -13.83 -7.79
N VAL A 41 4.95 -15.06 -7.60
CA VAL A 41 5.73 -16.13 -6.96
C VAL A 41 6.03 -17.21 -7.99
N GLY A 42 6.92 -16.86 -8.92
CA GLY A 42 7.70 -17.81 -9.68
C GLY A 42 9.13 -17.78 -9.16
N SER A 43 9.57 -18.89 -8.59
CA SER A 43 10.91 -19.18 -8.02
C SER A 43 11.05 -18.88 -6.53
N GLN A 44 10.81 -19.90 -5.71
CA GLN A 44 11.77 -20.17 -4.64
C GLN A 44 11.79 -21.65 -4.28
N ASP A 45 12.98 -22.19 -4.47
CA ASP A 45 13.46 -23.48 -4.02
C ASP A 45 13.26 -23.63 -2.51
N SER A 46 13.04 -24.87 -2.09
CA SER A 46 12.70 -25.25 -0.73
C SER A 46 13.76 -24.85 0.30
N SER A 47 13.36 -24.20 1.38
CA SER A 47 13.88 -24.53 2.71
C SER A 47 12.90 -24.08 3.80
N PHE A 48 12.41 -25.08 4.53
CA PHE A 48 11.67 -24.95 5.77
C PHE A 48 12.70 -24.65 6.87
N GLU A 49 12.64 -23.47 7.47
CA GLU A 49 13.32 -23.15 8.73
C GLU A 49 12.42 -22.20 9.53
N SER A 50 11.76 -22.82 10.50
CA SER A 50 11.61 -22.33 11.88
C SER A 50 10.98 -20.95 12.11
N LEU A 51 9.70 -20.99 12.51
CA LEU A 51 9.01 -19.95 13.28
C LEU A 51 9.79 -19.67 14.58
N GLU A 52 10.52 -18.56 14.64
CA GLU A 52 10.86 -17.90 15.91
C GLU A 52 10.37 -16.44 15.93
N MET A 53 9.54 -16.19 16.93
CA MET A 53 9.24 -14.91 17.51
C MET A 53 10.54 -14.25 18.01
N VAL A 54 11.06 -13.27 17.28
CA VAL A 54 11.96 -12.27 17.86
C VAL A 54 11.47 -10.90 17.47
N ALA A 55 10.87 -10.23 18.45
CA ALA A 55 10.74 -8.79 18.50
C ALA A 55 12.14 -8.17 18.54
N SER A 56 12.70 -7.94 17.35
CA SER A 56 13.77 -6.98 17.10
C SER A 56 13.46 -6.37 15.76
N GLY A 57 12.60 -5.35 15.78
CA GLY A 57 12.24 -4.56 14.61
C GLY A 57 13.45 -3.79 14.10
N ASP A 58 14.28 -4.46 13.31
CA ASP A 58 15.10 -3.79 12.33
C ASP A 58 14.16 -3.35 11.22
N LEU A 59 13.80 -2.06 11.24
CA LEU A 59 13.09 -1.38 10.18
C LEU A 59 14.04 -1.28 8.97
N GLY A 60 14.33 -2.44 8.37
CA GLY A 60 14.73 -2.55 6.97
C GLY A 60 13.59 -1.98 6.17
N GLU A 61 13.67 -0.66 5.98
CA GLU A 61 12.78 0.17 5.21
C GLU A 61 12.41 -0.59 3.94
N ARG A 62 11.14 -1.01 3.86
CA ARG A 62 10.54 -1.44 2.60
C ARG A 62 10.52 -0.21 1.69
N LYS A 63 11.68 0.12 1.12
CA LYS A 63 11.94 1.32 0.32
C LYS A 63 11.00 1.42 -0.87
N ASP A 64 10.39 0.31 -1.26
CA ASP A 64 9.70 0.16 -2.53
C ASP A 64 8.17 0.13 -2.43
N GLU A 65 7.57 0.01 -1.23
CA GLU A 65 6.09 -0.08 -1.13
C GLU A 65 5.39 1.29 -1.22
N CYS A 66 6.02 2.38 -0.78
CA CYS A 66 5.39 3.72 -0.68
C CYS A 66 5.40 4.52 -2.00
N CYS A 67 6.32 4.22 -2.92
CA CYS A 67 6.54 5.00 -4.14
C CYS A 67 5.83 4.47 -5.39
N ARG A 68 4.75 3.70 -5.20
CA ARG A 68 3.91 3.22 -6.28
C ARG A 68 2.89 4.30 -6.66
N GLY A 69 3.31 5.24 -7.51
CA GLY A 69 2.43 6.29 -8.04
C GLY A 69 1.29 5.75 -8.89
N ILE A 70 0.31 6.60 -9.17
CA ILE A 70 -0.85 6.31 -10.01
C ILE A 70 -0.60 6.93 -11.38
N GLU A 71 -0.62 6.11 -12.42
CA GLU A 71 -0.51 6.56 -13.81
C GLU A 71 -1.76 7.32 -14.27
N ASN A 72 -1.58 8.22 -15.23
CA ASN A 72 -2.65 9.01 -15.83
C ASN A 72 -3.42 9.87 -14.82
N LEU A 73 -2.70 10.43 -13.84
CA LEU A 73 -3.24 11.28 -12.78
C LEU A 73 -2.34 12.49 -12.56
N GLU A 74 -2.93 13.69 -12.58
CA GLU A 74 -2.24 14.93 -12.22
C GLU A 74 -2.82 15.51 -10.93
N LEU A 75 -2.02 15.44 -9.86
CA LEU A 75 -2.31 16.12 -8.61
C LEU A 75 -1.86 17.58 -8.71
N TRP A 76 -2.79 18.49 -8.40
CA TRP A 76 -2.52 19.93 -8.38
C TRP A 76 -1.73 20.32 -7.14
N GLY A 77 -1.13 21.51 -7.16
CA GLY A 77 -0.48 22.08 -5.99
C GLY A 77 0.68 23.01 -6.36
N PRO A 78 1.00 23.99 -5.49
CA PRO A 78 2.18 24.83 -5.63
C PRO A 78 3.45 23.99 -5.74
N ALA A 79 4.28 24.29 -6.73
CA ALA A 79 5.56 23.62 -6.93
C ALA A 79 6.58 24.10 -5.88
N VAL A 80 7.18 23.15 -5.17
CA VAL A 80 8.35 23.38 -4.32
C VAL A 80 9.66 23.07 -5.08
N LYS A 81 9.59 22.24 -6.12
CA LYS A 81 10.62 22.11 -7.16
C LYS A 81 9.97 22.06 -8.55
N TRP A 82 10.52 22.84 -9.47
CA TRP A 82 10.07 22.92 -10.85
C TRP A 82 10.64 21.77 -11.69
N GLY A 83 9.79 21.03 -12.39
CA GLY A 83 10.21 19.83 -13.13
C GLY A 83 11.04 20.13 -14.38
N SER A 84 11.00 21.35 -14.91
CA SER A 84 11.81 21.78 -16.06
C SER A 84 13.31 21.62 -15.83
N GLU A 85 13.75 21.82 -14.58
CA GLU A 85 15.15 21.73 -14.14
C GLU A 85 15.41 20.51 -13.23
N PHE A 86 14.35 19.78 -12.88
CA PHE A 86 14.40 18.68 -11.94
C PHE A 86 13.89 17.41 -12.62
N LYS A 87 14.83 16.60 -13.12
CA LYS A 87 14.52 15.42 -13.94
C LYS A 87 15.09 14.14 -13.37
N PHE A 88 14.35 13.05 -13.54
CA PHE A 88 14.72 11.69 -13.12
C PHE A 88 14.43 10.67 -14.22
N ASN A 89 14.96 9.45 -14.05
CA ASN A 89 14.75 8.36 -14.98
C ASN A 89 13.54 7.49 -14.59
N SER A 90 13.01 7.66 -13.37
CA SER A 90 11.86 6.90 -12.90
C SER A 90 10.95 7.70 -11.96
N SER A 91 9.68 7.25 -11.88
CA SER A 91 8.70 7.76 -10.92
C SER A 91 9.13 7.50 -9.48
N VAL A 92 9.80 6.37 -9.24
CA VAL A 92 10.32 6.00 -7.92
C VAL A 92 11.37 7.00 -7.45
N GLU A 93 12.33 7.38 -8.30
CA GLU A 93 13.32 8.41 -7.96
C GLU A 93 12.68 9.76 -7.64
N CYS A 94 11.69 10.18 -8.45
CA CYS A 94 10.93 11.41 -8.21
C CYS A 94 10.19 11.37 -6.85
N CYS A 95 9.56 10.24 -6.54
CA CYS A 95 8.91 10.01 -5.25
C CYS A 95 9.90 10.07 -4.07
N GLN A 96 11.05 9.41 -4.19
CA GLN A 96 12.07 9.42 -3.13
C GLN A 96 12.65 10.81 -2.89
N ALA A 97 12.78 11.62 -3.95
CA ALA A 97 13.17 13.02 -3.81
C ALA A 97 12.15 13.81 -2.97
N CYS A 98 10.85 13.60 -3.21
CA CYS A 98 9.78 14.18 -2.38
C CYS A 98 9.87 13.70 -0.93
N LYS A 99 9.98 12.38 -0.73
CA LYS A 99 10.09 11.74 0.59
C LYS A 99 11.26 12.29 1.40
N THR A 100 12.41 12.53 0.78
CA THR A 100 13.60 13.08 1.44
C THR A 100 13.34 14.46 2.05
N MET A 101 12.39 15.22 1.51
CA MET A 101 11.97 16.51 2.06
C MET A 101 10.99 16.39 3.25
N CYS A 102 10.72 15.16 3.71
CA CYS A 102 9.75 14.84 4.77
C CYS A 102 10.31 13.92 5.86
N SER A 103 11.61 13.58 5.78
CA SER A 103 12.29 12.70 6.73
C SER A 103 12.85 13.41 7.98
N GLY A 104 12.56 14.69 8.18
CA GLY A 104 13.10 15.48 9.29
C GLY A 104 12.30 15.36 10.59
N ASN A 105 12.98 15.47 11.73
CA ASN A 105 12.36 15.72 13.06
C ASN A 105 11.88 17.19 13.22
N ASP A 106 12.12 18.03 12.20
CA ASP A 106 12.20 19.49 12.32
C ASP A 106 11.04 20.26 11.67
N GLY A 107 9.86 19.63 11.48
CA GLY A 107 8.64 20.35 11.09
C GLY A 107 7.81 19.68 9.99
N PRO A 108 6.82 20.41 9.43
CA PRO A 108 5.91 19.87 8.43
C PRO A 108 6.63 19.52 7.13
N CYS A 109 6.24 18.38 6.56
CA CYS A 109 6.72 17.85 5.29
C CYS A 109 6.61 18.91 4.17
N LEU A 110 7.73 19.28 3.54
CA LEU A 110 7.76 20.34 2.51
C LEU A 110 7.27 19.85 1.14
N CYS A 111 7.30 18.54 0.89
CA CYS A 111 6.76 17.92 -0.32
C CYS A 111 5.88 16.73 0.05
N ASP A 112 4.57 16.87 -0.12
CA ASP A 112 3.63 15.76 0.09
C ASP A 112 3.06 15.21 -1.22
N THR A 113 3.43 15.80 -2.35
CA THR A 113 2.91 15.45 -3.67
C THR A 113 4.02 15.49 -4.71
N TRP A 114 4.03 14.51 -5.59
CA TRP A 114 4.96 14.48 -6.72
C TRP A 114 4.23 14.11 -8.01
N VAL A 115 4.71 14.63 -9.14
CA VAL A 115 4.20 14.35 -10.48
C VAL A 115 5.38 14.11 -11.42
N PHE A 116 5.37 13.00 -12.15
CA PHE A 116 6.46 12.54 -13.00
C PHE A 116 5.98 12.18 -14.41
N CYS A 117 6.76 12.54 -15.43
CA CYS A 117 6.50 12.14 -16.81
C CYS A 117 7.44 11.02 -17.27
N GLY A 118 6.97 9.78 -17.27
CA GLY A 118 7.79 8.60 -17.55
C GLY A 118 7.64 7.99 -18.95
N ASN A 119 6.63 8.37 -19.72
CA ASN A 119 6.37 7.80 -21.03
C ASN A 119 7.03 8.67 -22.12
N LYS A 120 8.08 8.17 -22.76
CA LYS A 120 8.89 8.97 -23.70
C LYS A 120 8.08 9.49 -24.88
N GLU A 121 7.14 8.68 -25.38
CA GLU A 121 6.31 8.97 -26.54
C GLU A 121 5.26 10.05 -26.21
N ALA A 122 4.61 9.93 -25.05
CA ALA A 122 3.56 10.85 -24.62
C ALA A 122 4.10 12.15 -24.02
N CYS A 123 5.26 12.10 -23.34
CA CYS A 123 5.82 13.24 -22.61
C CYS A 123 6.56 14.24 -23.50
N GLY A 124 7.09 13.81 -24.65
CA GLY A 124 7.86 14.69 -25.55
C GLY A 124 9.01 15.40 -24.82
N SER A 125 9.02 16.74 -24.84
CA SER A 125 10.05 17.55 -24.17
C SER A 125 10.01 17.47 -22.65
N ARG A 126 8.88 17.03 -22.08
CA ARG A 126 8.66 16.89 -20.64
C ARG A 126 9.10 15.56 -20.08
N PHE A 127 9.66 14.69 -20.92
CA PHE A 127 10.16 13.40 -20.48
C PHE A 127 11.19 13.57 -19.34
N GLY A 128 10.97 12.80 -18.28
CA GLY A 128 11.78 12.81 -17.07
C GLY A 128 11.46 13.94 -16.09
N GLU A 129 10.61 14.92 -16.44
CA GLU A 129 10.26 16.01 -15.51
C GLU A 129 9.64 15.47 -14.22
N CYS A 130 10.15 15.95 -13.09
CA CYS A 130 9.67 15.65 -11.75
C CYS A 130 9.24 16.94 -11.05
N TRP A 131 7.95 17.07 -10.81
CA TRP A 131 7.35 18.22 -10.15
C TRP A 131 7.06 17.87 -8.71
N LEU A 132 7.82 18.45 -7.79
CA LEU A 132 7.57 18.30 -6.35
C LEU A 132 6.64 19.41 -5.91
N LYS A 133 5.58 19.07 -5.19
CA LYS A 133 4.47 19.95 -4.84
C LYS A 133 4.08 19.80 -3.38
N LYS A 134 3.32 20.79 -2.88
CA LYS A 134 2.73 20.79 -1.56
C LYS A 134 1.20 20.95 -1.65
N GLN A 135 0.43 20.04 -1.07
CA GLN A 135 -1.02 20.20 -0.92
C GLN A 135 -1.35 21.22 0.15
N LYS A 136 -2.53 21.82 0.03
CA LYS A 136 -3.17 22.50 1.16
C LYS A 136 -3.61 21.50 2.23
N ASP A 137 -4.19 20.37 1.80
CA ASP A 137 -4.61 19.27 2.66
C ASP A 137 -4.21 17.91 2.01
N PRO A 138 -3.21 17.19 2.55
CA PRO A 138 -2.79 15.88 2.04
C PRO A 138 -3.89 14.80 2.09
N LEU A 139 -4.89 14.96 2.97
CA LEU A 139 -6.01 14.01 3.09
C LEU A 139 -7.11 14.24 2.05
N SER A 140 -7.14 15.44 1.46
CA SER A 140 -8.06 15.81 0.40
C SER A 140 -7.27 16.49 -0.72
N PRO A 141 -6.45 15.71 -1.47
CA PRO A 141 -5.56 16.27 -2.47
C PRO A 141 -6.34 16.86 -3.63
N ASP A 142 -5.95 18.07 -4.05
CA ASP A 142 -6.55 18.72 -5.20
C ASP A 142 -6.13 17.97 -6.48
N ARG A 143 -7.10 17.51 -7.27
CA ARG A 143 -6.86 16.88 -8.57
C ARG A 143 -7.00 17.93 -9.65
N GLN A 144 -5.97 18.08 -10.48
CA GLN A 144 -6.10 18.91 -11.67
C GLN A 144 -6.86 18.17 -12.76
N ASP A 145 -6.44 16.93 -13.06
CA ASP A 145 -7.05 16.10 -14.10
C ASP A 145 -6.72 14.61 -13.92
N ALA A 146 -7.52 13.73 -14.54
CA ALA A 146 -7.35 12.27 -14.50
C ALA A 146 -7.93 11.59 -15.76
N GLY A 147 -7.28 10.53 -16.23
CA GLY A 147 -7.76 9.72 -17.35
C GLY A 147 -6.73 9.54 -18.46
N LYS A 148 -7.05 8.76 -19.50
CA LYS A 148 -6.09 8.27 -20.53
C LYS A 148 -5.34 9.36 -21.31
N SER A 149 -5.80 10.61 -21.29
CA SER A 149 -5.13 11.76 -21.92
C SER A 149 -4.03 12.37 -21.03
N ILE A 150 -3.94 11.97 -19.77
CA ILE A 150 -3.01 12.51 -18.79
C ILE A 150 -1.70 11.75 -18.87
N ILE A 151 -0.62 12.46 -19.18
CA ILE A 151 0.73 11.89 -19.38
C ILE A 151 1.49 11.65 -18.08
N TRP A 152 0.88 12.03 -16.95
CA TRP A 152 1.52 12.12 -15.67
C TRP A 152 1.29 10.89 -14.80
N THR A 153 2.32 10.50 -14.07
CA THR A 153 2.22 9.62 -12.92
C THR A 153 2.39 10.46 -11.67
N SER A 154 1.48 10.37 -10.71
CA SER A 154 1.57 11.15 -9.48
C SER A 154 1.32 10.31 -8.23
N GLY A 155 1.75 10.83 -7.09
CA GLY A 155 1.57 10.18 -5.80
C GLY A 155 1.68 11.16 -4.65
N LEU A 156 1.34 10.65 -3.45
CA LEU A 156 1.39 11.39 -2.20
C LEU A 156 2.44 10.80 -1.26
N ILE A 157 2.99 11.66 -0.41
CA ILE A 157 3.87 11.32 0.70
C ILE A 157 3.23 11.83 1.98
N PHE A 158 3.10 10.94 2.96
CA PHE A 158 2.64 11.31 4.30
C PHE A 158 3.84 11.32 5.27
N GLY A 159 4.00 12.42 6.00
CA GLY A 159 5.07 12.55 6.99
C GLY A 159 4.84 11.63 8.20
N LYS A 160 5.93 11.12 8.79
CA LYS A 160 5.86 10.30 10.01
C LYS A 160 5.55 11.21 11.21
N GLY A 161 4.28 11.31 11.59
CA GLY A 161 3.85 12.10 12.75
C GLY A 161 2.65 13.01 12.53
N GLU A 162 2.06 13.02 11.34
CA GLU A 162 0.75 13.65 11.13
C GLU A 162 -0.29 12.87 11.94
N LYS A 163 -0.65 13.40 13.13
CA LYS A 163 -1.72 12.87 13.96
C LYS A 163 -3.02 13.11 13.21
N PHE A 164 -3.47 12.09 12.48
CA PHE A 164 -4.79 12.07 11.87
C PHE A 164 -5.83 12.23 12.97
N HIS A 165 -6.38 13.43 13.13
CA HIS A 165 -7.63 13.59 13.87
C HIS A 165 -8.72 13.07 12.95
N LEU A 166 -8.91 11.75 12.99
CA LEU A 166 -10.04 11.09 12.35
C LEU A 166 -11.29 11.65 13.04
N SER A 167 -11.86 12.72 12.47
CA SER A 167 -13.25 13.07 12.75
C SER A 167 -14.06 11.96 12.12
N ILE A 168 -14.32 10.92 12.92
CA ILE A 168 -15.34 9.92 12.63
C ILE A 168 -16.59 10.76 12.38
N MET A 169 -17.00 10.89 11.11
CA MET A 169 -18.31 11.43 10.77
C MET A 169 -19.28 10.60 11.57
N SER A 170 -19.88 11.23 12.58
CA SER A 170 -20.83 10.59 13.46
C SER A 170 -21.95 10.09 12.56
N ILE A 171 -22.04 8.77 12.40
CA ILE A 171 -23.17 8.10 11.77
C ILE A 171 -24.36 8.50 12.63
N THR A 172 -25.08 9.53 12.20
CA THR A 172 -26.35 9.90 12.79
C THR A 172 -27.32 8.80 12.39
N PRO A 173 -27.87 8.02 13.33
CA PRO A 173 -28.85 7.01 12.96
C PRO A 173 -30.06 7.75 12.39
N LEU A 174 -30.44 7.38 11.17
CA LEU A 174 -31.71 7.73 10.54
C LEU A 174 -32.85 7.39 11.51
N GLN A 175 -33.39 8.42 12.16
CA GLN A 175 -34.56 8.29 13.00
C GLN A 175 -35.77 8.14 12.07
N HIS A 176 -36.24 6.91 11.91
CA HIS A 176 -37.45 6.61 11.16
C HIS A 176 -38.66 7.16 11.92
N ARG A 177 -39.41 8.02 11.23
CA ARG A 177 -40.72 8.53 11.66
C ARG A 177 -41.81 7.52 11.34
#